data_AF-A0A0Q9SY04-F1
#
_entry.id   AF-A0A0Q9SY04-F1
#
_cell.length_a   1.000
_cell.length_b   1.000
_cell.length_c   1.000
_cell.angle_alpha   90.00
_cell.angle_beta   90.00
_cell.angle_gamma   90.00
#
_symmetry.space_group_name_H-M   'P 1'
#
loop_
_entity.id
_entity.type
_entity.pdbx_description
1 polymer ?
#
loop_
_entity_poly.entity_id
_entity_poly.type
_entity_poly.pdbx_seq_one_letter_code
_entity_poly.pdbx_strand_id
1 'polypeptide(L)'
;MTGLCRRIGAGLAALVVMGCAGADAGADDPQSPAAVTPDGTFAASDTCATDEDAFAGRLRHLEREKDAVVGVYAFATGTGEDLAYRADERFAFASTGKALAAAVVLDQLSSRDLSRRLYWTEADLVPYSPVTELHVEDGLTVRAVLEAAVTVSDNTAANLMFDLIGGPRGLDEALEDVGDDTTEAVRREPDLNDYTPGDVRDTTTPRAIASSLAAFAVGGELKPSDERLFNNMLLRNTTGDALIRAAVPASWRVGDKTGSASYGTRNDIAVVTSPGRTPVVVAVLTRHSTADAATDDGLVAEAARAVVGSWCGPH
;
A
#
# COMPACT_ATOMS: atom_id res chain seq x y z
N MET A 1 -46.25 4.00 -8.81
CA MET A 1 -47.41 3.48 -9.57
C MET A 1 -46.91 2.53 -10.65
N THR A 2 -47.36 1.28 -10.61
CA THR A 2 -47.50 0.30 -11.70
C THR A 2 -46.76 0.48 -13.04
N GLY A 3 -45.90 -0.48 -13.38
CA GLY A 3 -45.45 -0.79 -14.74
C GLY A 3 -44.95 -2.24 -14.80
N LEU A 4 -45.68 -3.15 -15.47
CA LEU A 4 -45.60 -4.60 -15.25
C LEU A 4 -45.09 -5.38 -16.48
N CYS A 5 -44.35 -6.47 -16.21
CA CYS A 5 -44.20 -7.69 -17.04
C CYS A 5 -43.55 -7.63 -18.44
N ARG A 6 -42.50 -8.46 -18.63
CA ARG A 6 -42.31 -9.19 -19.88
C ARG A 6 -41.78 -10.64 -19.68
N ARG A 7 -42.75 -11.56 -19.67
CA ARG A 7 -42.75 -12.92 -20.25
C ARG A 7 -41.62 -13.90 -19.89
N ILE A 8 -42.01 -14.90 -19.09
CA ILE A 8 -41.41 -16.23 -19.01
C ILE A 8 -41.63 -16.99 -20.34
N GLY A 9 -40.65 -17.76 -20.78
CA GLY A 9 -40.79 -18.78 -21.82
C GLY A 9 -40.31 -20.14 -21.31
N ALA A 10 -41.07 -21.21 -21.52
CA ALA A 10 -40.76 -22.56 -21.07
C ALA A 10 -41.12 -23.61 -22.12
N GLY A 11 -40.28 -24.65 -22.22
CA GLY A 11 -40.48 -25.94 -22.91
C GLY A 11 -39.32 -26.85 -22.47
N LEU A 12 -39.53 -28.02 -21.84
CA LEU A 12 -39.96 -29.31 -22.41
C LEU A 12 -39.12 -29.74 -23.65
N ALA A 13 -38.64 -30.98 -23.82
CA ALA A 13 -38.44 -32.18 -22.99
C ALA A 13 -37.48 -33.15 -23.79
N ALA A 14 -37.05 -34.36 -23.41
CA ALA A 14 -37.30 -35.28 -22.28
C ALA A 14 -36.06 -36.23 -22.08
N LEU A 15 -36.16 -37.27 -21.24
CA LEU A 15 -35.19 -38.38 -21.13
C LEU A 15 -35.44 -39.50 -22.17
N VAL A 16 -34.38 -40.24 -22.53
CA VAL A 16 -34.43 -41.70 -22.83
C VAL A 16 -33.25 -42.39 -22.13
N VAL A 17 -33.44 -43.64 -21.71
CA VAL A 17 -32.56 -44.46 -20.83
C VAL A 17 -32.27 -45.82 -21.52
N MET A 18 -31.42 -46.65 -20.88
CA MET A 18 -30.93 -48.00 -21.27
C MET A 18 -29.82 -48.00 -22.34
N GLY A 19 -28.69 -48.71 -22.20
CA GLY A 19 -28.23 -49.60 -21.12
C GLY A 19 -28.39 -51.09 -21.46
N CYS A 20 -27.27 -51.83 -21.47
CA CYS A 20 -27.22 -53.30 -21.36
C CYS A 20 -25.80 -53.74 -20.96
N ALA A 21 -25.71 -54.83 -20.21
CA ALA A 21 -24.46 -55.44 -19.74
C ALA A 21 -24.18 -56.76 -20.48
N GLY A 22 -22.95 -57.26 -20.39
CA GLY A 22 -22.55 -58.59 -20.85
C GLY A 22 -21.19 -58.95 -20.28
N ALA A 23 -21.06 -60.17 -19.75
CA ALA A 23 -19.85 -60.63 -19.07
C ALA A 23 -19.16 -61.77 -19.83
N ASP A 24 -17.91 -61.99 -19.44
CA ASP A 24 -17.25 -63.26 -19.13
C ASP A 24 -16.04 -63.76 -19.94
N ALA A 25 -15.07 -64.22 -19.14
CA ALA A 25 -13.97 -65.16 -19.37
C ALA A 25 -13.13 -65.13 -20.67
N GLY A 26 -11.82 -64.91 -20.49
CA GLY A 26 -10.78 -65.26 -21.46
C GLY A 26 -9.39 -64.93 -20.91
N ALA A 27 -8.64 -65.95 -20.47
CA ALA A 27 -7.26 -65.78 -20.04
C ALA A 27 -6.31 -65.95 -21.23
N ASP A 28 -5.38 -65.01 -21.39
CA ASP A 28 -4.04 -65.25 -21.95
C ASP A 28 -3.13 -64.08 -21.57
N ASP A 29 -1.85 -64.38 -21.30
CA ASP A 29 -0.84 -63.47 -20.76
C ASP A 29 0.21 -63.09 -21.84
N PRO A 30 0.26 -61.84 -22.31
CA PRO A 30 1.31 -61.35 -23.19
C PRO A 30 2.21 -60.32 -22.49
N GLN A 31 3.30 -60.82 -21.91
CA GLN A 31 4.62 -60.17 -21.77
C GLN A 31 4.63 -58.63 -21.64
N SER A 32 4.88 -58.14 -20.41
CA SER A 32 5.21 -56.73 -20.16
C SER A 32 6.30 -56.19 -21.10
N PRO A 33 6.04 -55.14 -21.90
CA PRO A 33 7.10 -54.36 -22.50
C PRO A 33 7.88 -53.63 -21.41
N ALA A 34 9.20 -53.59 -21.53
CA ALA A 34 10.08 -53.00 -20.52
C ALA A 34 9.71 -51.53 -20.24
N ALA A 35 9.67 -51.17 -18.95
CA ALA A 35 9.47 -49.79 -18.55
C ALA A 35 10.64 -48.92 -19.05
N VAL A 36 10.35 -48.02 -20.00
CA VAL A 36 11.26 -46.93 -20.35
C VAL A 36 11.29 -45.99 -19.16
N THR A 37 12.36 -46.03 -18.38
CA THR A 37 12.65 -45.00 -17.39
C THR A 37 12.99 -43.70 -18.12
N PRO A 38 12.22 -42.62 -17.95
CA PRO A 38 12.69 -41.30 -18.35
C PRO A 38 13.76 -40.89 -17.34
N ASP A 39 15.02 -41.24 -17.60
CA ASP A 39 16.18 -40.56 -17.02
C ASP A 39 16.21 -39.14 -17.61
N GLY A 40 15.35 -38.33 -17.04
CA GLY A 40 15.02 -36.97 -17.41
C GLY A 40 14.68 -36.21 -16.14
N THR A 41 15.58 -36.28 -15.15
CA THR A 41 15.59 -35.36 -14.03
C THR A 41 15.84 -33.96 -14.60
N PHE A 42 14.77 -33.30 -15.03
CA PHE A 42 14.77 -31.86 -15.18
C PHE A 42 15.10 -31.29 -13.81
N ALA A 43 16.36 -30.92 -13.62
CA ALA A 43 16.75 -30.11 -12.48
C ALA A 43 15.88 -28.86 -12.52
N ALA A 44 15.05 -28.69 -11.49
CA ALA A 44 14.19 -27.52 -11.37
C ALA A 44 15.08 -26.29 -11.16
N SER A 45 15.42 -25.63 -12.27
CA SER A 45 16.09 -24.34 -12.31
C SER A 45 15.10 -23.20 -12.03
N ASP A 46 14.21 -23.39 -11.04
CA ASP A 46 13.29 -22.37 -10.54
C ASP A 46 13.93 -21.62 -9.37
N THR A 47 15.06 -20.97 -9.66
CA THR A 47 15.49 -19.79 -8.91
C THR A 47 15.36 -18.60 -9.85
N CYS A 48 14.15 -18.05 -9.93
CA CYS A 48 14.02 -16.66 -10.32
C CYS A 48 14.75 -15.86 -9.24
N ALA A 49 15.97 -15.42 -9.56
CA ALA A 49 16.75 -14.56 -8.70
C ALA A 49 16.43 -13.11 -9.08
N THR A 50 16.13 -12.29 -8.09
CA THR A 50 15.93 -10.85 -8.28
C THR A 50 17.21 -10.24 -8.85
N ASP A 51 17.14 -9.70 -10.07
CA ASP A 51 18.26 -9.00 -10.71
C ASP A 51 18.32 -7.55 -10.21
N GLU A 52 19.01 -7.35 -9.07
CA GLU A 52 19.23 -6.05 -8.43
C GLU A 52 19.89 -5.03 -9.38
N ASP A 53 20.83 -5.47 -10.22
CA ASP A 53 21.56 -4.60 -11.15
C ASP A 53 20.63 -4.11 -12.28
N ALA A 54 19.76 -4.96 -12.79
CA ALA A 54 18.73 -4.58 -13.75
C ALA A 54 17.64 -3.71 -13.12
N PHE A 55 17.23 -3.98 -11.87
CA PHE A 55 16.28 -3.13 -11.13
C PHE A 55 16.84 -1.73 -10.90
N ALA A 56 18.03 -1.62 -10.31
CA ALA A 56 18.72 -0.34 -10.15
C ALA A 56 19.05 0.31 -11.50
N GLY A 57 19.29 -0.48 -12.55
CA GLY A 57 19.44 -0.02 -13.93
C GLY A 57 18.20 0.70 -14.48
N ARG A 58 17.01 0.14 -14.24
CA ARG A 58 15.72 0.76 -14.59
C ARG A 58 15.51 2.07 -13.84
N LEU A 59 15.71 2.10 -12.53
CA LEU A 59 15.52 3.32 -11.73
C LEU A 59 16.54 4.41 -12.07
N ARG A 60 17.82 4.07 -12.28
CA ARG A 60 18.82 5.00 -12.83
C ARG A 60 18.42 5.59 -14.18
N HIS A 61 17.74 4.83 -15.03
CA HIS A 61 17.25 5.36 -16.31
C HIS A 61 16.09 6.34 -16.11
N LEU A 62 15.13 5.98 -15.25
CA LEU A 62 13.99 6.80 -14.90
C LEU A 62 14.41 8.16 -14.30
N GLU A 63 15.37 8.17 -13.36
CA GLU A 63 15.95 9.39 -12.79
C GLU A 63 16.51 10.34 -13.87
N ARG A 64 17.20 9.80 -14.89
CA ARG A 64 17.76 10.60 -15.99
C ARG A 64 16.71 11.10 -16.98
N GLU A 65 15.65 10.35 -17.20
CA GLU A 65 14.58 10.71 -18.14
C GLU A 65 13.68 11.82 -17.56
N LYS A 66 13.43 11.76 -16.26
CA LYS A 66 12.47 12.62 -15.54
C LYS A 66 13.13 13.80 -14.79
N ASP A 67 14.46 13.91 -14.83
CA ASP A 67 15.28 14.83 -14.01
C ASP A 67 14.86 14.80 -12.52
N ALA A 68 14.87 13.60 -11.96
CA ALA A 68 14.32 13.29 -10.65
C ALA A 68 15.26 12.42 -9.80
N VAL A 69 15.02 12.38 -8.50
CA VAL A 69 15.60 11.44 -7.55
C VAL A 69 14.50 10.51 -7.06
N VAL A 70 14.77 9.20 -7.10
CA VAL A 70 13.79 8.15 -6.82
C VAL A 70 14.33 7.22 -5.73
N GLY A 71 13.68 7.19 -4.58
CA GLY A 71 13.90 6.22 -3.52
C GLY A 71 12.85 5.12 -3.56
N VAL A 72 13.28 3.87 -3.60
CA VAL A 72 12.39 2.70 -3.55
C VAL A 72 12.88 1.71 -2.51
N TYR A 73 11.94 1.22 -1.71
CA TYR A 73 12.11 0.00 -0.95
C TYR A 73 10.85 -0.85 -1.05
N ALA A 74 11.00 -2.14 -1.29
CA ALA A 74 9.89 -3.08 -1.27
C ALA A 74 10.33 -4.42 -0.69
N PHE A 75 9.49 -5.08 0.11
CA PHE A 75 9.81 -6.38 0.70
C PHE A 75 8.59 -7.29 0.83
N ALA A 76 8.79 -8.60 0.62
CA ALA A 76 7.75 -9.62 0.85
C ALA A 76 7.67 -9.96 2.33
N THR A 77 6.49 -9.79 2.93
CA THR A 77 6.32 -9.94 4.39
C THR A 77 6.45 -11.38 4.88
N GLY A 78 6.30 -12.36 3.96
CA GLY A 78 6.44 -13.79 4.26
C GLY A 78 7.85 -14.37 4.10
N THR A 79 8.74 -13.72 3.35
CA THR A 79 10.11 -14.23 3.08
C THR A 79 11.21 -13.28 3.53
N GLY A 80 10.93 -11.98 3.64
CA GLY A 80 11.92 -10.93 3.91
C GLY A 80 12.75 -10.52 2.69
N GLU A 81 12.52 -11.14 1.52
CA GLU A 81 13.19 -10.76 0.27
C GLU A 81 12.81 -9.32 -0.12
N ASP A 82 13.82 -8.50 -0.40
CA ASP A 82 13.69 -7.07 -0.65
C ASP A 82 14.20 -6.60 -2.02
N LEU A 83 13.80 -5.38 -2.38
CA LEU A 83 14.25 -4.60 -3.51
C LEU A 83 14.54 -3.19 -3.01
N ALA A 84 15.80 -2.76 -3.10
CA ALA A 84 16.28 -1.49 -2.55
C ALA A 84 16.96 -0.62 -3.60
N TYR A 85 16.59 0.65 -3.68
CA TYR A 85 17.28 1.67 -4.49
C TYR A 85 17.19 3.02 -3.79
N ARG A 86 18.33 3.58 -3.36
CA ARG A 86 18.39 4.72 -2.42
C ARG A 86 17.49 4.53 -1.19
N ALA A 87 17.33 3.27 -0.75
CA ALA A 87 16.40 2.90 0.32
C ALA A 87 16.72 3.56 1.67
N ASP A 88 17.94 4.09 1.81
CA ASP A 88 18.48 4.72 3.00
C ASP A 88 18.82 6.22 2.77
N GLU A 89 18.43 6.81 1.62
CA GLU A 89 18.48 8.28 1.38
C GLU A 89 17.22 8.94 1.97
N ARG A 90 17.36 10.16 2.54
CA ARG A 90 16.24 10.91 3.13
C ARG A 90 15.38 11.63 2.08
N PHE A 91 14.07 11.52 2.24
CA PHE A 91 13.04 12.25 1.50
C PHE A 91 12.02 12.82 2.49
N ALA A 92 11.42 13.97 2.20
CA ALA A 92 10.26 14.43 2.96
C ALA A 92 9.14 13.38 2.90
N PHE A 93 8.57 13.00 4.05
CA PHE A 93 7.47 12.03 4.06
C PHE A 93 6.17 12.66 3.56
N ALA A 94 5.94 13.95 3.86
CA ALA A 94 4.73 14.69 3.49
C ALA A 94 3.45 13.98 3.97
N SER A 95 2.37 13.94 3.19
CA SER A 95 1.14 13.26 3.62
C SER A 95 1.20 11.72 3.77
N THR A 96 2.33 11.04 3.49
CA THR A 96 2.44 9.59 3.77
C THR A 96 2.49 9.31 5.27
N GLY A 97 3.10 10.22 6.06
CA GLY A 97 3.16 10.15 7.52
C GLY A 97 1.79 10.11 8.21
N LYS A 98 0.71 10.55 7.53
CA LYS A 98 -0.67 10.43 8.03
C LYS A 98 -1.11 8.97 8.23
N ALA A 99 -0.57 8.02 7.46
CA ALA A 99 -0.84 6.61 7.71
C ALA A 99 -0.24 6.15 9.04
N LEU A 100 1.02 6.52 9.31
CA LEU A 100 1.71 6.17 10.55
C LEU A 100 1.06 6.87 11.76
N ALA A 101 0.78 8.18 11.67
CA ALA A 101 0.07 8.90 12.71
C ALA A 101 -1.33 8.30 13.00
N ALA A 102 -2.07 7.87 11.97
CA ALA A 102 -3.35 7.20 12.17
C ALA A 102 -3.19 5.83 12.86
N ALA A 103 -2.13 5.08 12.56
CA ALA A 103 -1.83 3.83 13.24
C ALA A 103 -1.44 4.03 14.71
N VAL A 104 -0.58 5.02 15.02
CA VAL A 104 -0.22 5.37 16.41
C VAL A 104 -1.45 5.79 17.22
N VAL A 105 -2.38 6.56 16.65
CA VAL A 105 -3.66 6.88 17.32
C VAL A 105 -4.49 5.61 17.58
N LEU A 106 -4.49 4.63 16.68
CA LEU A 106 -5.21 3.36 16.85
C LEU A 106 -4.58 2.45 17.90
N ASP A 107 -3.26 2.47 18.02
CA ASP A 107 -2.56 1.73 19.06
C ASP A 107 -2.86 2.30 20.45
N GLN A 108 -2.54 3.59 20.65
CA GLN A 108 -2.62 4.26 21.94
C GLN A 108 -4.05 4.42 22.49
N LEU A 109 -5.08 4.43 21.63
CA LEU A 109 -6.46 4.69 22.05
C LEU A 109 -7.35 3.46 22.16
N SER A 110 -8.27 3.50 23.11
CA SER A 110 -9.33 2.49 23.23
C SER A 110 -10.43 2.71 22.20
N SER A 111 -11.20 1.65 21.87
CA SER A 111 -12.35 1.77 20.97
C SER A 111 -13.43 2.74 21.46
N ARG A 112 -13.47 3.04 22.77
CA ARG A 112 -14.33 4.11 23.35
C ARG A 112 -13.81 5.49 22.96
N ASP A 113 -12.50 5.70 23.01
CA ASP A 113 -11.88 6.98 22.66
C ASP A 113 -11.93 7.23 21.16
N LEU A 114 -11.81 6.20 20.32
CA LEU A 114 -12.08 6.29 18.87
C LEU A 114 -13.52 6.73 18.54
N SER A 115 -14.46 6.56 19.49
CA SER A 115 -15.86 6.97 19.37
C SER A 115 -16.13 8.37 19.96
N ARG A 116 -15.14 8.99 20.63
CA ARG A 116 -15.22 10.36 21.14
C ARG A 116 -15.26 11.35 19.98
N ARG A 117 -16.03 12.42 20.12
CA ARG A 117 -16.10 13.54 19.17
C ARG A 117 -15.02 14.58 19.48
N LEU A 118 -14.31 15.01 18.45
CA LEU A 118 -13.44 16.18 18.44
C LEU A 118 -14.22 17.36 17.87
N TYR A 119 -13.89 18.55 18.34
CA TYR A 119 -14.42 19.82 17.87
C TYR A 119 -13.24 20.76 17.62
N TRP A 120 -13.37 21.62 16.62
CA TRP A 120 -12.41 22.63 16.23
C TRP A 120 -13.17 23.88 15.76
N THR A 121 -12.46 24.93 15.41
CA THR A 121 -12.99 26.21 14.93
C THR A 121 -12.52 26.49 13.50
N GLU A 122 -13.09 27.50 12.86
CA GLU A 122 -12.59 27.99 11.56
C GLU A 122 -11.12 28.42 11.62
N ALA A 123 -10.61 28.82 12.79
CA ALA A 123 -9.22 29.24 12.98
C ALA A 123 -8.23 28.06 13.05
N ASP A 124 -8.72 26.84 13.25
CA ASP A 124 -7.91 25.61 13.25
C ASP A 124 -7.81 24.99 11.84
N LEU A 125 -8.62 25.47 10.88
CA LEU A 125 -8.62 24.98 9.51
C LEU A 125 -7.34 25.40 8.77
N VAL A 126 -6.60 24.42 8.29
CA VAL A 126 -5.44 24.60 7.41
C VAL A 126 -5.78 24.31 5.94
N PRO A 127 -4.99 24.78 4.95
CA PRO A 127 -5.26 24.54 3.53
C PRO A 127 -5.41 23.04 3.22
N TYR A 128 -6.33 22.70 2.31
CA TYR A 128 -6.69 21.31 1.93
C TYR A 128 -7.31 20.51 3.09
N SER A 129 -8.53 20.89 3.47
CA SER A 129 -9.30 20.29 4.57
C SER A 129 -10.72 19.86 4.13
N PRO A 130 -10.83 19.03 3.05
CA PRO A 130 -12.07 18.81 2.30
C PRO A 130 -13.20 18.09 3.07
N VAL A 131 -12.93 17.56 4.26
CA VAL A 131 -13.92 16.94 5.14
C VAL A 131 -14.10 17.77 6.41
N THR A 132 -13.01 18.19 7.04
CA THR A 132 -13.06 18.93 8.31
C THR A 132 -13.61 20.35 8.16
N GLU A 133 -13.47 21.00 7.00
CA GLU A 133 -14.12 22.30 6.71
C GLU A 133 -15.65 22.22 6.72
N LEU A 134 -16.21 21.05 6.41
CA LEU A 134 -17.66 20.80 6.37
C LEU A 134 -18.26 20.48 7.75
N HIS A 135 -17.42 20.29 8.76
CA HIS A 135 -17.79 19.76 10.07
C HIS A 135 -17.35 20.66 11.25
N VAL A 136 -17.15 21.96 11.01
CA VAL A 136 -16.79 22.92 12.09
C VAL A 136 -17.90 23.03 13.15
N GLU A 137 -19.18 23.02 12.75
CA GLU A 137 -20.31 23.16 13.69
C GLU A 137 -20.56 21.92 14.55
N ASP A 138 -20.49 20.73 13.95
CA ASP A 138 -20.85 19.48 14.63
C ASP A 138 -19.64 18.64 15.05
N GLY A 139 -18.45 18.86 14.49
CA GLY A 139 -17.24 18.08 14.76
C GLY A 139 -17.28 16.67 14.14
N LEU A 140 -16.27 15.85 14.42
CA LEU A 140 -16.18 14.46 13.95
C LEU A 140 -15.72 13.53 15.06
N THR A 141 -16.04 12.24 14.96
CA THR A 141 -15.42 11.25 15.86
C THR A 141 -13.94 11.10 15.54
N VAL A 142 -13.12 10.73 16.53
CA VAL A 142 -11.69 10.40 16.31
C VAL A 142 -11.54 9.44 15.13
N ARG A 143 -12.36 8.38 15.05
CA ARG A 143 -12.38 7.46 13.89
C ARG A 143 -12.61 8.16 12.55
N ALA A 144 -13.55 9.09 12.48
CA ALA A 144 -13.85 9.82 11.24
C ALA A 144 -12.74 10.83 10.87
N VAL A 145 -12.03 11.36 11.87
CA VAL A 145 -10.80 12.16 11.67
C VAL A 145 -9.68 11.30 11.09
N LEU A 146 -9.46 10.09 11.60
CA LEU A 146 -8.51 9.13 10.99
C LEU A 146 -8.89 8.83 9.53
N GLU A 147 -10.18 8.57 9.29
CA GLU A 147 -10.68 8.24 7.95
C GLU A 147 -10.48 9.41 6.97
N ALA A 148 -10.74 10.65 7.37
CA ALA A 148 -10.49 11.85 6.55
C ALA A 148 -9.00 12.03 6.23
N ALA A 149 -8.13 11.91 7.24
CA ALA A 149 -6.68 12.08 7.06
C ALA A 149 -6.06 11.00 6.17
N VAL A 150 -6.53 9.74 6.25
CA VAL A 150 -5.99 8.64 5.45
C VAL A 150 -6.62 8.58 4.06
N THR A 151 -7.94 8.65 3.93
CA THR A 151 -8.64 8.34 2.66
C THR A 151 -8.63 9.49 1.65
N VAL A 152 -8.63 10.74 2.12
CA VAL A 152 -8.65 11.95 1.28
C VAL A 152 -7.57 12.96 1.66
N SER A 153 -6.62 12.56 2.53
CA SER A 153 -5.44 13.35 2.89
C SER A 153 -5.71 14.70 3.58
N ASP A 154 -6.85 14.83 4.27
CA ASP A 154 -7.28 16.06 4.95
C ASP A 154 -6.24 16.57 5.97
N ASN A 155 -5.83 17.83 5.84
CA ASN A 155 -4.72 18.42 6.59
C ASN A 155 -5.10 18.80 8.02
N THR A 156 -6.29 19.39 8.24
CA THR A 156 -6.75 19.67 9.61
C THR A 156 -7.01 18.38 10.36
N ALA A 157 -7.52 17.34 9.70
CA ALA A 157 -7.67 16.02 10.29
C ALA A 157 -6.33 15.47 10.79
N ALA A 158 -5.25 15.61 10.02
CA ALA A 158 -3.92 15.22 10.46
C ALA A 158 -3.37 16.06 11.62
N ASN A 159 -3.63 17.36 11.64
CA ASN A 159 -3.32 18.18 12.80
C ASN A 159 -4.07 17.71 14.05
N LEU A 160 -5.37 17.38 13.93
CA LEU A 160 -6.15 16.81 15.03
C LEU A 160 -5.63 15.43 15.47
N MET A 161 -5.09 14.59 14.56
CA MET A 161 -4.39 13.35 14.94
C MET A 161 -3.13 13.64 15.77
N PHE A 162 -2.32 14.62 15.36
CA PHE A 162 -1.14 15.01 16.13
C PHE A 162 -1.50 15.46 17.56
N ASP A 163 -2.61 16.17 17.78
CA ASP A 163 -3.04 16.55 19.16
C ASP A 163 -3.40 15.35 20.05
N LEU A 164 -3.75 14.20 19.47
CA LEU A 164 -4.07 12.99 20.22
C LEU A 164 -2.82 12.25 20.72
N ILE A 165 -1.70 12.38 20.00
CA ILE A 165 -0.45 11.62 20.26
C ILE A 165 0.67 12.47 20.86
N GLY A 166 0.46 13.78 21.07
CA GLY A 166 1.46 14.68 21.69
C GLY A 166 2.23 15.58 20.70
N GLY A 167 1.73 15.74 19.48
CA GLY A 167 2.35 16.51 18.41
C GLY A 167 3.23 15.65 17.48
N PRO A 168 3.98 16.27 16.56
CA PRO A 168 4.90 15.56 15.67
C PRO A 168 5.93 14.69 16.42
N ARG A 169 6.48 15.20 17.53
CA ARG A 169 7.36 14.43 18.44
C ARG A 169 6.72 13.14 18.96
N GLY A 170 5.41 13.12 19.18
CA GLY A 170 4.70 11.92 19.63
C GLY A 170 4.48 10.89 18.53
N LEU A 171 4.68 11.28 17.26
CA LEU A 171 4.85 10.32 16.16
C LEU A 171 6.26 9.71 16.23
N ASP A 172 7.32 10.53 16.36
CA ASP A 172 8.70 10.03 16.46
C ASP A 172 8.88 9.05 17.63
N GLU A 173 8.46 9.42 18.84
CA GLU A 173 8.57 8.55 20.03
C GLU A 173 7.84 7.21 19.85
N ALA A 174 6.70 7.19 19.14
CA ALA A 174 5.96 5.96 18.83
C ALA A 174 6.51 5.17 17.63
N LEU A 175 7.36 5.80 16.80
CA LEU A 175 8.08 5.13 15.71
C LEU A 175 9.38 4.49 16.20
N GLU A 176 10.08 5.13 17.15
CA GLU A 176 11.20 4.53 17.90
C GLU A 176 10.77 3.22 18.58
N ASP A 177 9.58 3.19 19.22
CA ASP A 177 9.03 1.98 19.87
C ASP A 177 8.82 0.78 18.92
N VAL A 178 8.59 1.03 17.61
CA VAL A 178 8.50 -0.02 16.57
C VAL A 178 9.79 -0.20 15.76
N GLY A 179 10.89 0.45 16.16
CA GLY A 179 12.23 0.28 15.59
C GLY A 179 12.59 1.22 14.43
N ASP A 180 11.87 2.34 14.26
CA ASP A 180 12.19 3.39 13.29
C ASP A 180 12.87 4.60 13.96
N ASP A 181 14.17 4.44 14.24
CA ASP A 181 15.08 5.51 14.70
C ASP A 181 15.46 6.50 13.57
N THR A 182 14.72 6.52 12.45
CA THR A 182 15.12 7.21 11.21
C THR A 182 14.15 8.30 10.79
N THR A 183 12.85 8.10 10.93
CA THR A 183 11.85 9.16 10.70
C THR A 183 12.07 10.33 11.69
N GLU A 184 11.91 11.56 11.21
CA GLU A 184 12.04 12.79 12.03
C GLU A 184 10.85 13.71 11.73
N ALA A 185 9.86 13.79 12.62
CA ALA A 185 8.63 14.55 12.48
C ALA A 185 8.64 15.79 13.39
N VAL A 186 8.68 16.97 12.78
CA VAL A 186 9.01 18.23 13.47
C VAL A 186 7.89 19.25 13.36
N ARG A 187 7.19 19.29 12.22
CA ARG A 187 6.16 20.29 11.89
C ARG A 187 4.79 19.65 11.73
N ARG A 188 3.79 20.52 11.70
CA ARG A 188 2.37 20.19 11.50
C ARG A 188 1.99 20.54 10.06
N GLU A 189 0.80 20.15 9.61
CA GLU A 189 0.27 20.61 8.32
C GLU A 189 -0.03 22.12 8.38
N PRO A 190 0.25 22.91 7.33
CA PRO A 190 0.86 22.51 6.06
C PRO A 190 2.40 22.52 6.06
N ASP A 191 3.04 23.14 7.06
CA ASP A 191 4.47 23.47 7.11
C ASP A 191 5.41 22.26 6.98
N LEU A 192 4.96 21.04 7.33
CA LEU A 192 5.75 19.80 7.14
C LEU A 192 6.05 19.48 5.66
N ASN A 193 5.31 20.09 4.72
CA ASN A 193 5.53 19.93 3.29
C ASN A 193 6.53 20.95 2.72
N ASP A 194 6.94 21.95 3.50
CA ASP A 194 8.00 22.91 3.12
C ASP A 194 9.36 22.21 3.24
N TYR A 195 9.72 21.48 2.19
CA TYR A 195 10.94 20.70 2.10
C TYR A 195 12.02 21.42 1.28
N THR A 196 13.29 21.16 1.58
CA THR A 196 14.43 21.55 0.76
C THR A 196 15.45 20.40 0.77
N PRO A 197 16.01 19.97 -0.38
CA PRO A 197 17.00 18.90 -0.43
C PRO A 197 18.16 19.09 0.55
N GLY A 198 18.32 18.14 1.47
CA GLY A 198 19.32 18.18 2.54
C GLY A 198 18.79 18.65 3.90
N ASP A 199 17.56 19.15 3.98
CA ASP A 199 16.81 19.24 5.24
C ASP A 199 16.49 17.83 5.76
N VAL A 200 16.49 17.68 7.09
CA VAL A 200 16.19 16.42 7.80
C VAL A 200 14.81 16.44 8.46
N ARG A 201 14.25 17.64 8.67
CA ARG A 201 12.94 17.82 9.30
C ARG A 201 11.83 17.32 8.41
N ASP A 202 10.93 16.54 8.98
CA ASP A 202 9.78 15.92 8.30
C ASP A 202 10.21 14.94 7.19
N THR A 203 11.34 14.25 7.41
CA THR A 203 11.90 13.26 6.49
C THR A 203 11.94 11.86 7.07
N THR A 204 12.02 10.89 6.16
CA THR A 204 12.21 9.47 6.42
C THR A 204 13.06 8.89 5.30
N THR A 205 13.35 7.59 5.32
CA THR A 205 13.93 6.86 4.18
C THR A 205 12.89 5.88 3.62
N PRO A 206 12.99 5.44 2.34
CA PRO A 206 12.09 4.43 1.80
C PRO A 206 12.05 3.14 2.63
N ARG A 207 13.19 2.72 3.21
CA ARG A 207 13.27 1.54 4.09
C ARG A 207 12.52 1.76 5.39
N ALA A 208 12.76 2.89 6.07
CA ALA A 208 12.15 3.21 7.35
C ALA A 208 10.61 3.24 7.24
N ILE A 209 10.06 4.09 6.36
CA ILE A 209 8.61 4.25 6.25
C ILE A 209 7.87 2.98 5.79
N ALA A 210 8.51 2.14 4.97
CA ALA A 210 7.95 0.84 4.59
C ALA A 210 7.95 -0.15 5.76
N SER A 211 9.02 -0.21 6.56
CA SER A 211 9.07 -1.05 7.77
C SER A 211 8.03 -0.60 8.80
N SER A 212 7.90 0.71 9.04
CA SER A 212 6.89 1.29 9.94
C SER A 212 5.47 1.02 9.45
N LEU A 213 5.20 1.17 8.14
CA LEU A 213 3.90 0.78 7.56
C LEU A 213 3.62 -0.72 7.76
N ALA A 214 4.63 -1.57 7.57
CA ALA A 214 4.48 -3.01 7.75
C ALA A 214 4.16 -3.39 9.20
N ALA A 215 4.86 -2.83 10.19
CA ALA A 215 4.63 -3.09 11.61
C ALA A 215 3.14 -2.94 11.98
N PHE A 216 2.54 -1.81 11.60
CA PHE A 216 1.13 -1.52 11.88
C PHE A 216 0.13 -2.24 10.96
N ALA A 217 0.45 -2.44 9.68
CA ALA A 217 -0.51 -3.01 8.72
C ALA A 217 -0.58 -4.54 8.73
N VAL A 218 0.54 -5.22 9.03
CA VAL A 218 0.72 -6.68 8.85
C VAL A 218 1.68 -7.33 9.86
N GLY A 219 2.42 -6.54 10.63
CA GLY A 219 3.41 -7.02 11.61
C GLY A 219 2.83 -7.43 12.96
N GLY A 220 1.56 -7.11 13.22
CA GLY A 220 0.85 -7.49 14.44
C GLY A 220 0.95 -6.49 15.60
N GLU A 221 1.48 -5.29 15.34
CA GLU A 221 1.52 -4.21 16.35
C GLU A 221 0.11 -3.80 16.79
N LEU A 222 -0.76 -3.55 15.81
CA LEU A 222 -2.15 -3.17 16.09
C LEU A 222 -2.99 -4.38 16.52
N LYS A 223 -3.79 -4.19 17.57
CA LYS A 223 -4.85 -5.14 17.95
C LYS A 223 -5.75 -5.48 16.74
N PRO A 224 -6.22 -6.74 16.55
CA PRO A 224 -6.82 -7.16 15.28
C PRO A 224 -8.06 -6.37 14.80
N SER A 225 -8.80 -5.71 15.69
CA SER A 225 -9.91 -4.82 15.31
C SER A 225 -9.43 -3.55 14.61
N ASP A 226 -8.25 -3.09 14.96
CA ASP A 226 -7.71 -1.79 14.65
C ASP A 226 -6.75 -1.90 13.46
N GLU A 227 -5.98 -2.99 13.36
CA GLU A 227 -5.31 -3.41 12.13
C GLU A 227 -6.31 -3.50 10.95
N ARG A 228 -7.50 -4.08 11.17
CA ARG A 228 -8.57 -4.14 10.16
C ARG A 228 -9.14 -2.77 9.83
N LEU A 229 -9.21 -1.84 10.79
CA LEU A 229 -9.67 -0.47 10.56
C LEU A 229 -8.63 0.32 9.75
N PHE A 230 -7.36 0.25 10.15
CA PHE A 230 -6.22 0.85 9.46
C PHE A 230 -6.14 0.40 8.00
N ASN A 231 -6.08 -0.91 7.77
CA ASN A 231 -6.07 -1.48 6.43
C ASN A 231 -7.31 -1.10 5.61
N ASN A 232 -8.50 -0.99 6.23
CA ASN A 232 -9.70 -0.54 5.51
C ASN A 232 -9.59 0.92 5.04
N MET A 233 -8.99 1.80 5.84
CA MET A 233 -8.76 3.20 5.45
C MET A 233 -7.75 3.29 4.30
N LEU A 234 -6.62 2.56 4.37
CA LEU A 234 -5.62 2.49 3.29
C LEU A 234 -6.24 1.99 1.96
N LEU A 235 -7.04 0.93 2.01
CA LEU A 235 -7.75 0.38 0.84
C LEU A 235 -8.82 1.33 0.26
N ARG A 236 -9.30 2.26 1.07
CA ARG A 236 -10.29 3.27 0.67
C ARG A 236 -9.66 4.62 0.34
N ASN A 237 -8.33 4.72 0.30
CA ASN A 237 -7.67 5.91 -0.23
C ASN A 237 -8.08 6.15 -1.69
N THR A 238 -8.49 7.39 -1.97
CA THR A 238 -8.90 7.86 -3.30
C THR A 238 -7.83 8.72 -3.97
N THR A 239 -6.66 8.91 -3.33
CA THR A 239 -5.61 9.82 -3.82
C THR A 239 -4.49 9.13 -4.60
N GLY A 240 -4.40 7.79 -4.54
CA GLY A 240 -3.29 6.98 -5.11
C GLY A 240 -3.61 6.21 -6.40
N ASP A 241 -4.78 6.41 -7.03
CA ASP A 241 -5.20 5.66 -8.22
C ASP A 241 -4.19 5.74 -9.40
N ALA A 242 -3.44 6.85 -9.50
CA ALA A 242 -2.43 7.08 -10.53
C ALA A 242 -1.00 6.66 -10.14
N LEU A 243 -0.78 6.16 -8.91
CA LEU A 243 0.54 5.92 -8.31
C LEU A 243 0.89 4.41 -8.28
N ILE A 244 1.21 3.80 -7.13
CA ILE A 244 1.51 2.35 -7.04
C ILE A 244 0.32 1.52 -7.56
N ARG A 245 -0.91 1.99 -7.37
CA ARG A 245 -2.12 1.33 -7.88
C ARG A 245 -2.17 1.23 -9.41
N ALA A 246 -1.56 2.17 -10.14
CA ALA A 246 -1.45 2.16 -11.60
C ALA A 246 -0.31 1.25 -12.12
N ALA A 247 0.47 0.61 -11.23
CA ALA A 247 1.57 -0.28 -11.58
C ALA A 247 1.21 -1.77 -11.51
N VAL A 248 0.09 -2.14 -10.90
CA VAL A 248 -0.29 -3.53 -10.61
C VAL A 248 -1.54 -3.97 -11.40
N PRO A 249 -1.76 -5.29 -11.59
CA PRO A 249 -3.02 -5.81 -12.13
C PRO A 249 -4.24 -5.39 -11.28
N ALA A 250 -5.35 -5.05 -11.92
CA ALA A 250 -6.59 -4.65 -11.23
C ALA A 250 -7.24 -5.75 -10.35
N SER A 251 -6.74 -6.99 -10.40
CA SER A 251 -7.12 -8.07 -9.49
C SER A 251 -6.38 -8.03 -8.14
N TRP A 252 -5.33 -7.23 -8.04
CA TRP A 252 -4.56 -7.03 -6.81
C TRP A 252 -5.21 -5.96 -5.93
N ARG A 253 -5.03 -6.10 -4.62
CA ARG A 253 -5.48 -5.10 -3.64
C ARG A 253 -4.30 -4.23 -3.27
N VAL A 254 -4.50 -2.91 -3.34
CA VAL A 254 -3.53 -1.90 -2.94
C VAL A 254 -4.19 -1.07 -1.85
N GLY A 255 -3.64 -1.13 -0.63
CA GLY A 255 -3.97 -0.19 0.44
C GLY A 255 -2.81 0.77 0.57
N ASP A 256 -3.02 2.04 0.26
CA ASP A 256 -1.95 3.01 0.06
C ASP A 256 -2.18 4.35 0.76
N LYS A 257 -1.10 5.12 0.93
CA LYS A 257 -1.15 6.52 1.33
C LYS A 257 -0.12 7.34 0.56
N THR A 258 -0.63 8.39 -0.08
CA THR A 258 0.14 9.33 -0.90
C THR A 258 0.75 10.47 -0.10
N GLY A 259 1.80 11.10 -0.65
CA GLY A 259 2.39 12.34 -0.14
C GLY A 259 2.78 13.29 -1.28
N SER A 260 2.68 14.59 -1.03
CA SER A 260 3.17 15.64 -1.93
C SER A 260 3.75 16.80 -1.15
N ALA A 261 4.89 17.33 -1.58
CA ALA A 261 5.60 18.44 -0.93
C ALA A 261 6.37 19.31 -1.96
N SER A 262 7.06 20.36 -1.50
CA SER A 262 7.94 21.20 -2.34
C SER A 262 8.96 20.39 -3.15
N TYR A 263 9.59 21.00 -4.15
CA TYR A 263 10.53 20.32 -5.07
C TYR A 263 9.89 19.18 -5.88
N GLY A 264 8.60 19.32 -6.21
CA GLY A 264 7.82 18.30 -6.91
C GLY A 264 7.80 16.95 -6.19
N THR A 265 8.00 16.93 -4.87
CA THR A 265 8.02 15.70 -4.10
C THR A 265 6.69 14.96 -4.27
N ARG A 266 6.76 13.70 -4.69
CA ARG A 266 5.60 12.85 -4.91
C ARG A 266 5.87 11.44 -4.41
N ASN A 267 5.11 11.03 -3.42
CA ASN A 267 5.35 9.82 -2.66
C ASN A 267 4.12 8.92 -2.66
N ASP A 268 4.34 7.62 -2.56
CA ASP A 268 3.31 6.65 -2.26
C ASP A 268 3.89 5.49 -1.43
N ILE A 269 3.16 5.07 -0.40
CA ILE A 269 3.48 3.89 0.41
C ILE A 269 2.28 2.96 0.41
N ALA A 270 2.50 1.66 0.22
CA ALA A 270 1.41 0.72 -0.01
C ALA A 270 1.67 -0.69 0.56
N VAL A 271 0.60 -1.30 1.06
CA VAL A 271 0.49 -2.74 1.23
C VAL A 271 -0.21 -3.32 0.00
N VAL A 272 0.54 -4.08 -0.79
CA VAL A 272 0.11 -4.69 -2.05
C VAL A 272 -0.13 -6.18 -1.84
N THR A 273 -1.30 -6.69 -2.22
CA THR A 273 -1.68 -8.09 -2.05
C THR A 273 -2.24 -8.66 -3.34
N SER A 274 -1.52 -9.61 -3.96
CA SER A 274 -2.05 -10.40 -5.08
C SER A 274 -2.93 -11.56 -4.61
N PRO A 275 -3.85 -12.08 -5.44
CA PRO A 275 -4.81 -13.11 -5.03
C PRO A 275 -4.15 -14.38 -4.47
N GLY A 276 -4.41 -14.68 -3.20
CA GLY A 276 -3.91 -15.89 -2.53
C GLY A 276 -2.43 -15.87 -2.16
N ARG A 277 -1.79 -14.70 -2.11
CA ARG A 277 -0.38 -14.52 -1.72
C ARG A 277 -0.23 -13.72 -0.43
N THR A 278 0.97 -13.81 0.16
CA THR A 278 1.43 -12.90 1.22
C THR A 278 1.56 -11.48 0.68
N PRO A 279 1.27 -10.44 1.49
CA PRO A 279 1.50 -9.05 1.07
C PRO A 279 2.97 -8.73 0.76
N VAL A 280 3.16 -7.75 -0.11
CA VAL A 280 4.42 -7.02 -0.31
C VAL A 280 4.17 -5.60 0.18
N VAL A 281 5.08 -5.05 0.98
CA VAL A 281 5.05 -3.63 1.34
C VAL A 281 6.00 -2.89 0.42
N VAL A 282 5.55 -1.75 -0.10
CA VAL A 282 6.26 -0.94 -1.11
C VAL A 282 6.25 0.53 -0.65
N ALA A 283 7.40 1.18 -0.67
CA ALA A 283 7.53 2.63 -0.58
C ALA A 283 8.24 3.16 -1.83
N VAL A 284 7.64 4.17 -2.47
CA VAL A 284 8.23 4.94 -3.56
C VAL A 284 8.19 6.41 -3.15
N LEU A 285 9.37 6.98 -2.87
CA LEU A 285 9.54 8.37 -2.49
C LEU A 285 10.29 9.08 -3.62
N THR A 286 9.80 10.22 -4.09
CA THR A 286 10.40 10.91 -5.25
C THR A 286 10.46 12.41 -5.04
N ARG A 287 11.42 13.07 -5.69
CA ARG A 287 11.59 14.53 -5.70
C ARG A 287 12.37 14.98 -6.94
N HIS A 288 12.24 16.23 -7.30
CA HIS A 288 13.08 16.89 -8.31
C HIS A 288 14.19 17.74 -7.65
N SER A 289 14.99 18.40 -8.48
CA SER A 289 16.08 19.29 -8.06
C SER A 289 15.65 20.77 -7.92
N THR A 290 14.53 21.16 -8.55
CA THR A 290 14.03 22.53 -8.63
C THR A 290 12.82 22.74 -7.71
N ALA A 291 12.80 23.86 -6.97
CA ALA A 291 11.81 24.11 -5.91
C ALA A 291 10.36 24.13 -6.43
N ASP A 292 10.14 24.78 -7.57
CA ASP A 292 8.83 24.94 -8.22
C ASP A 292 8.47 23.77 -9.17
N ALA A 293 9.16 22.63 -9.07
CA ALA A 293 8.82 21.44 -9.86
C ALA A 293 7.39 20.98 -9.56
N ALA A 294 6.66 20.61 -10.62
CA ALA A 294 5.40 19.90 -10.48
C ALA A 294 5.65 18.45 -10.05
N THR A 295 4.67 17.84 -9.38
CA THR A 295 4.67 16.41 -9.06
C THR A 295 4.40 15.55 -10.30
N ASP A 296 5.13 14.45 -10.50
CA ASP A 296 4.87 13.46 -11.55
C ASP A 296 4.29 12.16 -10.95
N ASP A 297 2.99 11.92 -11.15
CA ASP A 297 2.35 10.65 -10.77
C ASP A 297 2.89 9.46 -11.59
N GLY A 298 3.25 9.72 -12.85
CA GLY A 298 3.82 8.73 -13.76
C GLY A 298 5.19 8.24 -13.30
N LEU A 299 6.03 9.13 -12.73
CA LEU A 299 7.30 8.78 -12.12
C LEU A 299 7.14 7.73 -11.02
N VAL A 300 6.17 7.93 -10.11
CA VAL A 300 5.87 6.98 -9.03
C VAL A 300 5.36 5.66 -9.58
N ALA A 301 4.42 5.70 -10.54
CA ALA A 301 3.88 4.49 -11.17
C ALA A 301 4.93 3.72 -11.99
N GLU A 302 5.86 4.41 -12.67
CA GLU A 302 6.97 3.80 -13.41
C GLU A 302 7.99 3.13 -12.47
N ALA A 303 8.33 3.78 -11.34
CA ALA A 303 9.17 3.19 -10.30
C ALA A 303 8.50 1.95 -9.66
N ALA A 304 7.20 2.02 -9.37
CA ALA A 304 6.42 0.89 -8.86
C ALA A 304 6.33 -0.27 -9.88
N ARG A 305 6.21 0.02 -11.19
CA ARG A 305 6.29 -1.02 -12.25
C ARG A 305 7.66 -1.68 -12.29
N ALA A 306 8.74 -0.97 -11.96
CA ALA A 306 10.06 -1.59 -11.84
C ALA A 306 10.10 -2.60 -10.68
N VAL A 307 9.40 -2.38 -9.56
CA VAL A 307 9.26 -3.36 -8.48
C VAL A 307 8.50 -4.61 -8.96
N VAL A 308 7.29 -4.42 -9.52
CA VAL A 308 6.44 -5.52 -10.02
C VAL A 308 7.14 -6.34 -11.12
N GLY A 309 7.90 -5.68 -12.00
CA GLY A 309 8.67 -6.35 -13.05
C GLY A 309 9.97 -7.02 -12.59
N SER A 310 10.35 -6.87 -11.32
CA SER A 310 11.57 -7.46 -10.74
C SER A 310 11.28 -8.50 -9.65
N TRP A 311 10.04 -8.59 -9.16
CA TRP A 311 9.67 -9.57 -8.16
C TRP A 311 9.72 -10.99 -8.73
N CYS A 312 10.42 -11.88 -8.04
CA CYS A 312 10.55 -13.27 -8.45
C CYS A 312 9.61 -14.25 -7.71
N GLY A 313 8.80 -13.74 -6.77
CA GLY A 313 7.69 -14.48 -6.17
C GLY A 313 6.47 -14.58 -7.10
N PRO A 314 5.63 -15.62 -6.98
CA PRO A 314 4.55 -15.89 -7.93
C PRO A 314 3.40 -14.87 -7.84
N HIS A 315 3.42 -13.92 -8.78
CA HIS A 315 2.49 -12.82 -9.01
C HIS A 315 1.08 -13.22 -9.51
#